data_AF-A0A1H6VZ55-F1
#
_entry.id   AF-A0A1H6VZ55-F1
#
_cell.length_a   1.000
_cell.length_b   1.000
_cell.length_c   1.000
_cell.angle_alpha   90.00
_cell.angle_beta   90.00
_cell.angle_gamma   90.00
#
_symmetry.space_group_name_H-M   'P 1'
#
loop_
_entity.id
_entity.type
_entity.pdbx_description
1 polymer ?
#
loop_
_entity_poly.entity_id
_entity_poly.type
_entity_poly.pdbx_seq_one_letter_code
_entity_poly.pdbx_strand_id
1 'polypeptide(L)'
;MHQMNSMDMNLLAALDALLSTGSVSAAAERMHLSAPAMSHTLARIREALGDSVLVRAGRKLIPTPRAQAMREPLRRLMADALLLM
;
A
#
# COMPACT_ATOMS: atom_id res chain seq x y z
N MET A 1 -11.52 14.76 16.55
CA MET A 1 -10.67 15.28 15.46
C MET A 1 -10.91 14.41 14.25
N HIS A 2 -11.66 14.88 13.26
CA HIS A 2 -11.83 14.16 11.99
C HIS A 2 -10.55 14.38 11.19
N GLN A 3 -9.57 13.48 11.33
CA GLN A 3 -8.43 13.50 10.42
C GLN A 3 -8.96 13.13 9.04
N MET A 4 -8.90 14.10 8.14
CA MET A 4 -9.18 13.92 6.72
C MET A 4 -8.39 12.71 6.24
N ASN A 5 -9.10 11.67 5.81
CA ASN A 5 -8.56 10.40 5.36
C ASN A 5 -7.93 10.55 3.95
N SER A 6 -7.21 11.65 3.71
CA SER A 6 -6.51 11.88 2.46
C SER A 6 -5.42 10.83 2.34
N MET A 7 -5.45 10.12 1.23
CA MET A 7 -4.40 9.18 0.88
C MET A 7 -3.18 9.99 0.44
N ASP A 8 -2.33 10.35 1.41
CA ASP A 8 -1.12 11.13 1.16
C ASP A 8 -0.09 10.30 0.37
N MET A 9 0.90 10.94 -0.28
CA MET A 9 1.90 10.26 -1.11
C MET A 9 2.63 9.11 -0.39
N ASN A 10 2.84 9.22 0.91
CA ASN A 10 3.45 8.15 1.71
C ASN A 10 2.59 6.88 1.75
N LEU A 11 1.25 7.00 1.79
CA LEU A 11 0.34 5.86 1.75
C LEU A 11 0.26 5.24 0.36
N LEU A 12 0.38 6.05 -0.69
CA LEU A 12 0.46 5.57 -2.08
C LEU A 12 1.75 4.77 -2.31
N ALA A 13 2.89 5.30 -1.87
CA ALA A 13 4.17 4.60 -1.94
C ALA A 13 4.18 3.30 -1.13
N ALA A 14 3.58 3.31 0.07
CA ALA A 14 3.43 2.11 0.89
C ALA A 14 2.50 1.08 0.24
N LEU A 15 1.39 1.52 -0.37
CA LEU A 15 0.51 0.64 -1.13
C LEU A 15 1.27 -0.02 -2.29
N ASP A 16 2.06 0.74 -3.06
CA ASP A 16 2.86 0.18 -4.15
C ASP A 16 3.86 -0.87 -3.65
N ALA A 17 4.57 -0.57 -2.56
CA ALA A 17 5.51 -1.50 -1.95
C ALA A 17 4.84 -2.80 -1.47
N LEU A 18 3.66 -2.68 -0.83
CA LEU A 18 2.87 -3.82 -0.35
C LEU A 18 2.36 -4.68 -1.51
N LEU A 19 1.83 -4.05 -2.57
CA LEU A 19 1.32 -4.76 -3.74
C LEU A 19 2.45 -5.41 -4.53
N SER A 20 3.59 -4.75 -4.68
CA SER A 20 4.74 -5.27 -5.43
C SER A 20 5.39 -6.46 -4.73
N THR A 21 5.52 -6.41 -3.40
CA THR A 21 6.20 -7.47 -2.64
C THR A 21 5.27 -8.59 -2.17
N GLY A 22 3.98 -8.31 -1.98
CA GLY A 22 3.05 -9.27 -1.36
C GLY A 22 3.47 -9.66 0.07
N SER A 23 4.24 -8.81 0.76
CA SER A 23 4.79 -9.09 2.08
C SER A 23 4.94 -7.81 2.88
N VAL A 24 4.41 -7.79 4.10
CA VAL A 24 4.54 -6.65 5.01
C VAL A 24 6.01 -6.40 5.38
N SER A 25 6.77 -7.46 5.66
CA SER A 25 8.18 -7.33 6.05
C SER A 25 9.04 -6.82 4.89
N ALA A 26 8.88 -7.38 3.69
CA ALA A 26 9.66 -6.95 2.53
C ALA A 26 9.28 -5.53 2.08
N ALA A 27 7.99 -5.16 2.18
CA ALA A 27 7.56 -3.78 1.95
C ALA A 27 8.17 -2.82 2.98
N ALA A 28 8.23 -3.23 4.26
CA ALA A 28 8.84 -2.43 5.32
C ALA A 28 10.32 -2.15 5.02
N GLU A 29 11.08 -3.19 4.67
CA GLU A 29 12.49 -3.07 4.28
C GLU A 29 12.67 -2.10 3.10
N ARG A 30 11.86 -2.24 2.05
CA ARG A 30 11.91 -1.35 0.87
C ARG A 30 11.61 0.10 1.21
N MET A 31 10.76 0.35 2.20
CA MET A 31 10.39 1.69 2.65
C MET A 31 11.27 2.22 3.79
N HIS A 32 12.32 1.48 4.19
CA HIS A 32 13.15 1.81 5.35
C HIS A 32 12.33 1.97 6.66
N LEU A 33 11.28 1.15 6.81
CA LEU A 33 10.40 1.12 7.96
C LEU A 33 10.57 -0.18 8.75
N SER A 34 10.12 -0.18 10.00
CA SER A 34 9.96 -1.41 10.76
C SER A 34 8.69 -2.17 10.32
N ALA A 35 8.68 -3.49 10.45
CA ALA A 35 7.49 -4.30 10.14
C ALA A 35 6.23 -3.89 10.94
N PRO A 36 6.31 -3.50 12.24
CA PRO A 36 5.16 -2.93 12.95
C PRO A 36 4.67 -1.61 12.35
N ALA A 37 5.59 -0.71 11.96
CA ALA A 37 5.22 0.54 11.30
C ALA A 37 4.52 0.30 9.96
N MET A 38 5.04 -0.64 9.15
CA MET A 38 4.38 -1.03 7.89
C MET A 38 3.02 -1.69 8.12
N SER A 39 2.87 -2.50 9.18
CA SER A 39 1.58 -3.09 9.54
C SER A 39 0.54 -2.03 9.90
N HIS A 40 0.94 -1.00 10.65
CA HIS A 40 0.09 0.14 10.97
C HIS A 40 -0.27 0.94 9.71
N THR A 41 0.68 1.16 8.81
CA THR A 41 0.44 1.79 7.51
C THR A 41 -0.56 0.99 6.67
N LEU A 42 -0.43 -0.34 6.60
CA LEU A 42 -1.40 -1.20 5.93
C LEU A 42 -2.80 -1.09 6.54
N ALA A 43 -2.93 -0.99 7.87
CA ALA A 43 -4.22 -0.78 8.53
C ALA A 43 -4.88 0.53 8.06
N ARG A 44 -4.12 1.63 8.03
CA ARG A 44 -4.59 2.92 7.53
C ARG A 44 -5.01 2.87 6.06
N ILE A 45 -4.25 2.18 5.21
CA ILE A 45 -4.60 1.98 3.80
C ILE A 45 -5.93 1.22 3.69
N ARG A 46 -6.12 0.17 4.51
CA ARG A 46 -7.38 -0.60 4.52
C ARG A 46 -8.58 0.26 4.90
N GLU A 47 -8.43 1.11 5.90
CA GLU A 47 -9.46 2.07 6.32
C GLU A 47 -9.76 3.08 5.23
N ALA A 48 -8.74 3.65 4.58
CA ALA A 48 -8.91 4.63 3.51
C ALA A 48 -9.59 4.04 2.27
N LEU A 49 -9.30 2.78 1.92
CA LEU A 49 -9.85 2.12 0.74
C LEU A 49 -11.15 1.37 1.00
N GLY A 50 -11.48 1.09 2.27
CA GLY A 50 -12.55 0.17 2.64
C GLY A 50 -12.33 -1.25 2.10
N ASP A 51 -11.07 -1.66 1.95
CA ASP A 51 -10.68 -2.94 1.34
C ASP A 51 -9.56 -3.59 2.17
N SER A 52 -9.50 -4.92 2.22
CA SER A 52 -8.47 -5.62 2.98
C SER A 52 -7.08 -5.58 2.34
N VAL A 53 -6.98 -5.15 1.07
CA VAL A 53 -5.77 -4.96 0.26
C VAL A 53 -4.97 -6.23 0.02
N LEU A 54 -4.47 -6.84 1.08
CA LEU A 54 -3.80 -8.13 1.11
C LEU A 54 -4.58 -9.09 2.02
N VAL A 55 -4.89 -10.27 1.50
CA VAL A 55 -5.53 -11.38 2.24
C VAL A 55 -4.59 -12.57 2.32
N ARG A 56 -4.80 -13.41 3.33
CA ARG A 56 -3.96 -14.59 3.54
C ARG A 56 -4.47 -15.76 2.69
N ALA A 57 -3.62 -16.27 1.80
CA ALA A 57 -3.84 -17.49 1.04
C ALA A 57 -2.75 -18.50 1.40
N GLY A 58 -3.07 -19.40 2.34
CA GLY A 58 -2.11 -20.31 2.94
C GLY A 58 -0.98 -19.56 3.65
N ARG A 59 0.27 -19.74 3.18
CA ARG A 59 1.45 -19.10 3.77
C ARG A 59 1.77 -17.73 3.17
N LYS A 60 1.07 -17.32 2.11
CA LYS A 60 1.35 -16.08 1.38
C LYS A 60 0.27 -15.04 1.64
N LEU A 61 0.64 -13.76 1.55
CA LEU A 61 -0.30 -12.67 1.40
C LEU A 61 -0.48 -12.40 -0.09
N ILE A 62 -1.73 -12.36 -0.53
CA ILE A 62 -2.09 -12.08 -1.91
C ILE A 62 -2.98 -10.83 -1.98
N PRO A 63 -2.84 -9.99 -3.01
CA PRO A 63 -3.75 -8.87 -3.21
C PRO A 63 -5.20 -9.31 -3.37
N THR A 64 -6.13 -8.50 -2.88
CA THR A 64 -7.54 -8.62 -3.25
C THR A 64 -7.72 -8.31 -4.74
N PRO A 65 -8.81 -8.76 -5.38
CA PRO A 65 -9.10 -8.38 -6.76
C PRO A 65 -9.13 -6.86 -6.97
N ARG A 66 -9.68 -6.12 -6.00
CA ARG A 66 -9.71 -4.65 -6.01
C ARG A 66 -8.30 -4.06 -5.97
N ALA A 67 -7.47 -4.50 -5.02
CA ALA A 67 -6.11 -4.01 -4.89
C ALA A 67 -5.22 -4.40 -6.09
N GLN A 68 -5.48 -5.56 -6.69
CA GLN A 68 -4.81 -5.98 -7.92
C GLN A 68 -5.16 -5.06 -9.10
N ALA A 69 -6.43 -4.68 -9.25
CA ALA A 69 -6.87 -3.73 -10.27
C ALA A 69 -6.27 -2.32 -10.07
N MET A 70 -5.91 -1.95 -8.84
CA MET A 70 -5.29 -0.66 -8.51
C MET A 70 -3.81 -0.56 -8.87
N ARG A 71 -3.10 -1.68 -9.09
CA ARG A 71 -1.65 -1.66 -9.37
C ARG A 71 -1.29 -0.77 -10.54
N GLU A 72 -2.04 -0.90 -11.63
CA GLU A 72 -1.76 -0.19 -12.87
C GLU A 72 -2.06 1.31 -12.78
N PRO A 73 -3.24 1.74 -12.27
CA PRO A 73 -3.48 3.14 -11.93
C PRO A 73 -2.45 3.75 -10.97
N LEU A 74 -2.05 3.02 -9.93
CA LEU A 74 -1.08 3.49 -8.94
C LEU A 74 0.30 3.72 -9.57
N ARG A 75 0.75 2.77 -10.39
CA ARG A 75 2.01 2.86 -11.13
C ARG A 75 2.05 4.10 -12.02
N ARG A 76 0.95 4.37 -12.76
CA ARG A 76 0.85 5.58 -13.60
C ARG A 76 0.89 6.86 -12.79
N LEU A 77 0.11 6.93 -11.70
CA LEU A 77 0.09 8.10 -10.82
C LEU A 77 1.48 8.42 -10.25
N MET A 78 2.23 7.40 -9.83
CA MET A 78 3.59 7.59 -9.34
C MET A 78 4.56 8.01 -10.44
N ALA A 79 4.42 7.48 -11.66
CA ALA A 79 5.22 7.90 -12.81
C ALA A 79 4.96 9.36 -13.18
N ASP A 80 3.68 9.77 -13.20
CA ASP A 80 3.30 11.15 -13.51
C ASP A 80 3.79 12.13 -12.44
N ALA A 81 3.75 11.73 -11.16
CA ALA A 81 4.31 12.54 -10.07
C ALA A 81 5.82 12.76 -10.21
N LEU A 82 6.57 11.77 -10.67
CA LEU A 82 8.01 11.89 -10.93
C LEU A 82 8.34 12.85 -12.08
N LEU A 83 7.41 13.10 -13.00
CA LEU A 83 7.60 14.09 -14.07
C LEU A 83 7.45 15.56 -13.59
N LEU A 84 6.93 15.77 -12.38
CA LEU A 84 6.68 17.09 -11.81
C LEU A 84 7.76 17.53 -10.80
N MET A 85 8.77 16.69 -10.55
CA MET A 85 9.89 16.95 -9.65
C MET A 85 11.15 17.28 -10.44
#